data_AF-D9WI51-F1
#
_entry.id   AF-D9WI51-F1
#
_cell.length_a   1.000
_cell.length_b   1.000
_cell.length_c   1.000
_cell.angle_alpha   90.00
_cell.angle_beta   90.00
_cell.angle_gamma   90.00
#
_symmetry.space_group_name_H-M   'P 1'
#
loop_
_entity.id
_entity.type
_entity.pdbx_description
1 polymer ?
#
loop_
_entity_poly.entity_id
_entity_poly.type
_entity_poly.pdbx_seq_one_letter_code
_entity_poly.pdbx_strand_id
1 'polypeptide(L)'
;MDGDGGRLDRPKEPRRSPLPRWDPEAFGRTSELIARFLGTGRFIAWMTVFVVTWLAWNTLAPRPLRFDPFPFIFLTLMLSLQASYSAPLILLAQYRQADRDRVNLEQDRARDERSIADTEFLTREIASLRAGLGEVATRDWIRSEFEGLVRELDEGRPAPSRAPSREERDR
;
A
#
# COMPACT_ATOMS: atom_id res chain seq x y z
N MET A 1 51.99 3.80 20.39
CA MET A 1 51.23 4.94 19.85
C MET A 1 52.03 5.32 18.62
N ASP A 2 51.66 4.95 17.40
CA ASP A 2 50.37 5.08 16.70
C ASP A 2 50.27 3.92 15.67
N GLY A 3 49.15 3.24 15.43
CA GLY A 3 47.85 3.80 15.09
C GLY A 3 47.60 3.79 13.57
N ASP A 4 48.03 2.76 12.80
CA ASP A 4 47.67 2.64 11.37
C ASP A 4 46.27 2.01 11.22
N GLY A 5 45.28 2.77 11.69
CA GLY A 5 43.88 2.56 11.37
C GLY A 5 43.49 3.53 10.26
N GLY A 6 43.00 3.02 9.14
CA GLY A 6 42.26 3.84 8.18
C GLY A 6 42.63 3.69 6.72
N ARG A 7 42.48 2.48 6.17
CA ARG A 7 42.22 2.32 4.73
C ARG A 7 40.92 1.57 4.52
N LEU A 8 39.87 2.12 5.14
CA LEU A 8 38.48 1.84 4.81
C LEU A 8 38.22 2.24 3.35
N ASP A 9 37.92 1.21 2.58
CA ASP A 9 36.68 1.15 1.84
C ASP A 9 36.45 2.31 0.86
N ARG A 10 37.19 2.27 -0.25
CA ARG A 10 36.82 3.04 -1.44
C ARG A 10 35.61 2.34 -2.05
N PRO A 11 34.39 2.94 -2.04
CA PRO A 11 33.28 2.35 -2.76
C PRO A 11 33.67 2.27 -4.24
N LYS A 12 33.72 1.05 -4.75
CA LYS A 12 33.99 0.73 -6.14
C LYS A 12 32.96 1.46 -7.00
N GLU A 13 33.41 2.48 -7.73
CA GLU A 13 32.56 3.27 -8.61
C GLU A 13 31.74 2.35 -9.53
N PRO A 14 30.42 2.54 -9.63
CA PRO A 14 29.59 1.70 -10.47
C PRO A 14 30.04 1.89 -11.91
N ARG A 15 30.63 0.84 -12.50
CA ARG A 15 30.99 0.77 -13.92
C ARG A 15 29.78 1.23 -14.72
N ARG A 16 29.91 2.37 -15.40
CA ARG A 16 28.94 2.83 -16.40
C ARG A 16 28.78 1.72 -17.43
N SER A 17 27.70 0.96 -17.33
CA SER A 17 27.32 -0.02 -18.33
C SER A 17 26.77 0.72 -19.55
N PRO A 18 27.29 0.48 -20.77
CA PRO A 18 26.75 1.05 -21.99
C PRO A 18 25.57 0.21 -22.49
N LEU A 19 24.63 -0.12 -21.60
CA LEU A 19 23.39 -0.78 -22.03
C LEU A 19 22.47 0.29 -22.61
N PRO A 20 21.91 0.10 -23.82
CA PRO A 20 20.86 0.96 -24.34
C PRO A 20 19.73 1.03 -23.31
N ARG A 21 19.52 2.19 -22.69
CA ARG A 21 18.35 2.44 -21.85
C ARG A 21 17.14 2.40 -22.77
N TRP A 22 16.47 1.25 -22.85
CA TRP A 22 15.12 1.18 -23.39
C TRP A 22 14.25 2.12 -22.57
N ASP A 23 13.69 3.13 -23.25
CA ASP A 23 12.96 4.22 -22.61
C ASP A 23 11.68 3.69 -21.95
N PRO A 24 11.64 3.59 -20.60
CA PRO A 24 10.52 2.98 -19.89
C PRO A 24 9.20 3.72 -20.12
N GLU A 25 9.28 5.00 -20.49
CA GLU A 25 8.15 5.89 -20.72
C GLU A 25 7.44 5.62 -22.05
N ALA A 26 8.20 5.22 -23.09
CA ALA A 26 7.63 4.76 -24.36
C ALA A 26 6.94 3.39 -24.19
N PHE A 27 7.52 2.52 -23.36
CA PHE A 27 6.93 1.22 -23.04
C PHE A 27 5.69 1.36 -22.13
N GLY A 28 5.69 2.34 -21.21
CA GLY A 28 4.56 2.62 -20.34
C GLY A 28 3.30 3.04 -21.11
N ARG A 29 3.45 3.96 -22.06
CA ARG A 29 2.33 4.45 -22.90
C ARG A 29 1.78 3.37 -23.84
N THR A 30 2.65 2.58 -24.47
CA THR A 30 2.20 1.45 -25.30
C THR A 30 1.55 0.35 -24.46
N SER A 31 2.08 0.10 -23.25
CA SER A 31 1.48 -0.84 -22.29
C SER A 31 0.10 -0.38 -21.79
N GLU A 32 -0.14 0.93 -21.60
CA GLU A 32 -1.46 1.44 -21.22
C GLU A 32 -2.50 1.25 -22.33
N LEU A 33 -2.11 1.51 -23.58
CA LEU A 33 -2.94 1.24 -24.76
C LEU A 33 -3.28 -0.24 -24.89
N ILE A 34 -2.29 -1.12 -24.73
CA ILE A 34 -2.46 -2.57 -24.78
C ILE A 34 -3.34 -3.06 -23.61
N ALA A 35 -3.14 -2.54 -22.40
CA ALA A 35 -3.95 -2.89 -21.23
C ALA A 35 -5.43 -2.50 -21.40
N ARG A 36 -5.70 -1.29 -21.91
CA ARG A 36 -7.06 -0.85 -22.26
C ARG A 36 -7.65 -1.68 -23.41
N PHE A 37 -6.83 -2.16 -24.34
CA PHE A 37 -7.27 -2.98 -25.46
C PHE A 37 -7.63 -4.41 -25.04
N LEU A 38 -6.84 -5.02 -24.15
CA LEU A 38 -7.06 -6.38 -23.64
C LEU A 38 -8.18 -6.45 -22.58
N GLY A 39 -8.37 -5.42 -21.75
CA GLY A 39 -9.29 -5.46 -20.61
C GLY A 39 -10.78 -5.26 -20.94
N THR A 40 -11.13 -4.63 -22.07
CA THR A 40 -12.51 -4.14 -22.32
C THR A 40 -13.37 -5.08 -23.19
N GLY A 41 -12.94 -6.31 -23.46
CA GLY A 41 -13.68 -7.25 -24.34
C GLY A 41 -13.72 -6.86 -25.83
N ARG A 42 -13.15 -5.70 -26.18
CA ARG A 42 -13.04 -5.16 -27.55
C ARG A 42 -12.21 -6.06 -28.47
N PHE A 43 -11.18 -6.73 -27.93
CA PHE A 43 -10.38 -7.72 -28.68
C PHE A 43 -11.25 -8.85 -29.20
N ILE A 44 -12.10 -9.42 -28.34
CA ILE A 44 -13.00 -10.52 -28.69
C ILE A 44 -13.99 -10.04 -29.75
N ALA A 45 -14.60 -8.88 -29.57
CA ALA A 45 -15.53 -8.31 -30.55
C ALA A 45 -14.88 -8.12 -31.93
N TRP A 46 -13.66 -7.57 -31.99
CA TRP A 46 -12.95 -7.38 -33.27
C TRP A 46 -12.58 -8.72 -33.92
N MET A 47 -12.11 -9.69 -33.15
CA MET A 47 -11.82 -11.05 -33.63
C MET A 47 -13.08 -11.75 -34.17
N THR A 48 -14.22 -11.60 -33.50
CA THR A 48 -15.50 -12.15 -33.98
C THR A 48 -15.91 -11.51 -35.31
N VAL A 49 -15.82 -10.18 -35.41
CA VAL A 49 -16.12 -9.47 -36.67
C VAL A 49 -15.22 -9.96 -37.80
N PHE A 50 -13.91 -10.10 -37.54
CA PHE A 50 -12.96 -10.60 -38.52
C PHE A 50 -13.34 -12.01 -39.04
N VAL A 51 -13.65 -12.94 -38.12
CA VAL A 51 -14.05 -14.31 -38.47
C VAL A 51 -15.36 -14.31 -39.28
N VAL A 52 -16.34 -13.52 -38.86
CA VAL A 52 -17.63 -13.40 -39.57
C VAL A 52 -17.44 -12.81 -40.96
N THR A 53 -16.65 -11.75 -41.11
CA THR A 53 -16.33 -11.15 -42.41
C THR A 53 -15.61 -12.14 -43.32
N TRP A 54 -14.64 -12.92 -42.80
CA TRP A 54 -13.94 -13.94 -43.57
C TRP A 54 -14.88 -15.04 -44.06
N LEU A 55 -15.75 -15.52 -43.16
CA LEU A 55 -16.74 -16.54 -43.48
C LEU A 55 -17.73 -16.01 -44.53
N ALA A 56 -18.26 -14.81 -44.32
CA ALA A 56 -19.17 -14.14 -45.25
C ALA A 56 -18.53 -13.95 -46.63
N TRP A 57 -17.27 -13.50 -46.69
CA TRP A 57 -16.53 -13.34 -47.94
C TRP A 57 -16.39 -14.69 -48.67
N ASN A 58 -15.94 -15.74 -48.00
CA ASN A 58 -15.72 -17.04 -48.64
C ASN A 58 -17.01 -17.80 -49.00
N THR A 59 -18.12 -17.50 -48.34
CA THR A 59 -19.44 -18.12 -48.62
C THR A 59 -20.23 -17.37 -49.69
N LEU A 60 -20.28 -16.03 -49.61
CA LEU A 60 -21.06 -15.18 -50.52
C LEU A 60 -20.32 -14.87 -51.82
N ALA A 61 -18.97 -15.00 -51.86
CA ALA A 61 -18.21 -14.75 -53.07
C ALA A 61 -18.52 -15.77 -54.19
N PRO A 62 -18.55 -15.32 -55.46
CA PRO A 62 -18.62 -16.21 -56.63
C PRO A 62 -17.50 -17.25 -56.60
N ARG A 63 -17.76 -18.48 -57.07
CA ARG A 63 -16.80 -19.61 -57.12
C ARG A 63 -15.37 -19.23 -57.55
N PRO A 64 -15.12 -18.36 -58.54
CA PRO A 64 -13.75 -17.99 -58.93
C PRO A 64 -13.00 -17.07 -57.94
N LEU A 65 -13.70 -16.42 -57.01
CA LEU A 65 -13.13 -15.48 -56.02
C LEU A 65 -13.08 -16.06 -54.60
N ARG A 66 -13.47 -17.33 -54.43
CA ARG A 66 -13.41 -18.02 -53.13
C ARG A 66 -11.96 -18.40 -52.85
N PHE A 67 -11.35 -17.65 -51.94
CA PHE A 67 -9.97 -17.87 -51.54
C PHE A 67 -9.81 -19.11 -50.63
N ASP A 68 -10.82 -19.39 -49.80
CA ASP A 68 -10.81 -20.45 -48.79
C ASP A 68 -12.17 -21.19 -48.76
N PRO A 69 -12.39 -22.16 -49.67
CA PRO A 69 -13.62 -22.98 -49.68
C PRO A 69 -13.77 -23.83 -48.42
N PHE A 70 -14.99 -24.28 -48.12
CA PHE A 70 -15.25 -25.23 -47.03
C PHE A 70 -14.31 -26.45 -47.16
N PRO A 71 -13.50 -26.80 -46.13
CA PRO A 71 -13.65 -26.53 -44.69
C PRO A 71 -12.87 -25.34 -44.08
N PHE A 72 -12.51 -24.30 -44.84
CA PHE A 72 -11.78 -23.12 -44.37
C PHE A 72 -10.39 -23.42 -43.77
N ILE A 73 -9.52 -24.04 -44.58
CA ILE A 73 -8.20 -24.49 -44.14
C ILE A 73 -7.30 -23.31 -43.75
N PHE A 74 -7.39 -22.19 -44.46
CA PHE A 74 -6.57 -21.01 -44.17
C PHE A 74 -6.98 -20.34 -42.87
N LEU A 75 -8.29 -20.19 -42.64
CA LEU A 75 -8.79 -19.68 -41.36
C LEU A 75 -8.29 -20.56 -40.20
N THR A 76 -8.39 -21.88 -40.36
CA THR A 76 -7.98 -22.85 -39.34
C THR A 76 -6.47 -22.79 -39.06
N LEU A 77 -5.64 -22.72 -40.10
CA LEU A 77 -4.19 -22.59 -39.98
C LEU A 77 -3.80 -21.28 -39.28
N MET A 78 -4.49 -20.18 -39.60
CA MET A 78 -4.22 -18.90 -38.98
C MET A 78 -4.61 -18.88 -37.50
N LEU A 79 -5.75 -19.48 -37.14
CA LEU A 79 -6.17 -19.59 -35.74
C LEU A 79 -5.25 -20.51 -34.93
N SER A 80 -4.77 -21.62 -35.50
CA SER A 80 -3.81 -22.49 -34.81
C SER A 80 -2.46 -21.82 -34.61
N LEU A 81 -1.98 -21.06 -35.61
CA LEU A 81 -0.79 -20.23 -35.47
C LEU A 81 -0.97 -19.13 -34.42
N GLN A 82 -2.13 -18.48 -34.39
CA GLN A 82 -2.45 -17.44 -33.41
C GLN A 82 -2.41 -17.99 -31.98
N ALA A 83 -2.98 -19.16 -31.73
CA ALA A 83 -2.90 -19.82 -30.44
C ALA A 83 -1.43 -20.15 -30.06
N SER A 84 -0.66 -20.69 -31.00
CA SER A 84 0.75 -21.07 -30.78
C SER A 84 1.64 -19.87 -30.45
N TYR A 85 1.47 -18.75 -31.14
CA TYR A 85 2.26 -17.53 -30.89
C TYR A 85 1.77 -16.71 -29.68
N SER A 86 0.51 -16.88 -29.27
CA SER A 86 -0.01 -16.17 -28.09
C SER A 86 0.62 -16.66 -26.79
N ALA A 87 0.87 -17.97 -26.66
CA ALA A 87 1.49 -18.55 -25.47
C ALA A 87 2.85 -17.89 -25.11
N PRO A 88 3.84 -17.78 -26.00
CA PRO A 88 5.11 -17.13 -25.67
C PRO A 88 4.98 -15.62 -25.42
N LEU A 89 4.07 -14.94 -26.12
CA LEU A 89 3.83 -13.50 -25.91
C LEU A 89 3.21 -13.22 -24.54
N ILE A 90 2.26 -14.06 -24.12
CA ILE A 90 1.65 -14.00 -22.78
C ILE A 90 2.72 -14.32 -21.74
N LEU A 91 3.58 -15.33 -21.97
CA LEU A 91 4.67 -15.66 -21.05
C LEU A 91 5.67 -14.50 -20.88
N LEU A 92 6.00 -13.78 -21.96
CA LEU A 92 6.85 -12.57 -21.90
C LEU A 92 6.19 -11.43 -21.13
N ALA A 93 4.88 -11.24 -21.29
CA ALA A 93 4.12 -10.25 -20.53
C ALA A 93 4.08 -10.62 -19.03
N GLN A 94 3.89 -11.92 -18.74
CA GLN A 94 3.84 -12.45 -17.37
C GLN A 94 5.21 -12.40 -16.68
N TYR A 95 6.32 -12.66 -17.38
CA TYR A 95 7.67 -12.60 -16.80
C TYR A 95 7.97 -11.21 -16.22
N ARG A 96 7.51 -10.15 -16.91
CA ARG A 96 7.69 -8.76 -16.47
C ARG A 96 6.72 -8.35 -15.37
N GLN A 97 5.52 -8.90 -15.34
CA GLN A 97 4.59 -8.69 -14.24
C GLN A 97 5.13 -9.34 -12.97
N ALA A 98 5.61 -10.58 -13.05
CA ALA A 98 6.22 -11.30 -11.95
C ALA A 98 7.44 -10.58 -11.35
N ASP A 99 8.29 -9.96 -12.18
CA ASP A 99 9.43 -9.16 -11.71
C ASP A 99 8.98 -7.90 -10.93
N ARG A 100 7.93 -7.21 -11.38
CA ARG A 100 7.37 -6.06 -10.64
C ARG A 100 6.68 -6.50 -9.35
N ASP A 101 5.92 -7.59 -9.42
CA ASP A 101 5.21 -8.14 -8.26
C ASP A 101 6.19 -8.59 -7.19
N ARG A 102 7.35 -9.13 -7.58
CA ARG A 102 8.44 -9.46 -6.67
C ARG A 102 8.97 -8.23 -5.93
N VAL A 103 9.25 -7.13 -6.63
CA VAL A 103 9.72 -5.89 -6.01
C VAL A 103 8.67 -5.30 -5.08
N ASN A 104 7.40 -5.32 -5.48
CA ASN A 104 6.29 -4.88 -4.63
C ASN A 104 6.20 -5.73 -3.36
N LEU A 105 6.31 -7.06 -3.48
CA LEU A 105 6.31 -7.98 -2.33
C LEU A 105 7.49 -7.75 -1.37
N GLU A 106 8.68 -7.46 -1.89
CA GLU A 106 9.85 -7.15 -1.07
C GLU A 106 9.66 -5.82 -0.31
N GLN A 107 9.08 -4.80 -0.97
CA GLN A 107 8.74 -3.54 -0.31
C GLN A 107 7.66 -3.68 0.76
N ASP A 108 6.65 -4.52 0.48
CA ASP A 108 5.55 -4.77 1.42
C ASP A 108 6.06 -5.45 2.69
N ARG A 109 6.90 -6.49 2.54
CA ARG A 109 7.58 -7.13 3.69
C ARG A 109 8.38 -6.13 4.51
N ALA A 110 9.16 -5.25 3.87
CA ALA A 110 9.93 -4.24 4.58
C ALA A 110 9.05 -3.19 5.29
N ARG A 111 7.85 -2.92 4.78
CA ARG A 111 6.86 -2.06 5.45
C ARG A 111 6.22 -2.78 6.64
N ASP A 112 5.88 -4.05 6.50
CA ASP A 112 5.30 -4.86 7.58
C ASP A 112 6.25 -4.98 8.76
N GLU A 113 7.55 -5.23 8.50
CA GLU A 113 8.58 -5.26 9.54
C GLU A 113 8.67 -3.93 10.29
N ARG A 114 8.62 -2.79 9.57
CA ARG A 114 8.60 -1.46 10.19
C ARG A 114 7.32 -1.22 10.98
N SER A 115 6.17 -1.64 10.46
CA SER A 115 4.87 -1.50 11.14
C SER A 115 4.83 -2.28 12.45
N ILE A 116 5.43 -3.48 12.48
CA ILE A 116 5.56 -4.28 13.70
C ILE A 116 6.46 -3.56 14.71
N ALA A 117 7.61 -3.05 14.27
CA ALA A 117 8.53 -2.29 15.12
C ALA A 117 7.89 -1.02 15.70
N ASP A 118 7.16 -0.26 14.88
CA ASP A 118 6.44 0.94 15.30
C ASP A 118 5.33 0.59 16.32
N THR A 119 4.64 -0.54 16.12
CA THR A 119 3.61 -1.02 17.05
C THR A 119 4.23 -1.43 18.38
N GLU A 120 5.38 -2.11 18.38
CA GLU A 120 6.11 -2.46 19.60
C GLU A 120 6.60 -1.22 20.34
N PHE A 121 7.14 -0.24 19.60
CA PHE A 121 7.58 1.04 20.14
C PHE A 121 6.41 1.78 20.80
N LEU A 122 5.30 1.99 20.09
CA LEU A 122 4.10 2.63 20.63
C LEU A 122 3.55 1.89 21.86
N THR A 123 3.56 0.56 21.87
CA THR A 123 3.12 -0.24 23.02
C THR A 123 4.00 0.02 24.24
N ARG A 124 5.32 0.10 24.04
CA ARG A 124 6.27 0.42 25.11
C ARG A 124 6.13 1.85 25.61
N GLU A 125 5.94 2.81 24.70
CA GLU A 125 5.67 4.22 25.01
C GLU A 125 4.38 4.37 25.82
N ILE A 126 3.31 3.66 25.45
CA ILE A 126 2.04 3.67 26.19
C ILE A 126 2.21 3.04 27.57
N ALA A 127 2.99 1.96 27.69
CA ALA A 127 3.27 1.33 28.97
C ALA A 127 4.05 2.27 29.91
N SER A 128 5.05 2.99 29.40
CA SER A 128 5.82 3.97 30.18
C SER A 128 5.00 5.21 30.54
N LEU A 129 4.17 5.73 29.62
CA LEU A 129 3.22 6.80 29.89
C LEU A 129 2.20 6.40 30.96
N ARG A 130 1.66 5.18 30.89
CA ARG A 130 0.72 4.65 31.89
C ARG A 130 1.38 4.52 33.26
N ALA A 131 2.63 4.08 33.32
CA ALA A 131 3.38 3.99 34.58
C ALA A 131 3.60 5.40 35.18
N GLY A 132 4.07 6.35 34.38
CA GLY A 132 4.29 7.73 34.84
C GLY A 132 3.00 8.44 35.26
N LEU A 133 1.90 8.25 34.52
CA LEU A 133 0.58 8.75 34.93
C LEU A 133 0.05 8.05 36.18
N GLY A 134 0.32 6.75 36.34
CA GLY A 134 -0.06 5.99 37.53
C GLY A 134 0.60 6.50 38.81
N GLU A 135 1.84 6.97 38.73
CA GLU A 135 2.56 7.57 39.86
C GLU A 135 2.01 8.97 40.21
N VAL A 136 1.74 9.81 39.21
CA VAL A 136 1.30 11.21 39.42
C VAL A 136 -0.21 11.31 39.74
N ALA A 137 -1.04 10.39 39.25
CA ALA A 137 -2.49 10.35 39.52
C ALA A 137 -2.86 9.30 40.57
N THR A 138 -2.07 9.17 41.64
CA THR A 138 -2.47 8.28 42.74
C THR A 138 -3.76 8.81 43.37
N ARG A 139 -4.73 7.93 43.64
CA ARG A 139 -6.05 8.25 44.23
C ARG A 139 -5.95 9.19 45.43
N ASP A 140 -4.91 9.02 46.24
CA ASP A 140 -4.69 9.82 47.44
C ASP A 140 -4.27 11.26 47.13
N TRP A 141 -3.52 11.50 46.04
CA TRP A 141 -3.19 12.87 45.58
C TRP A 141 -4.41 13.59 45.02
N ILE A 142 -5.19 12.91 44.16
CA ILE A 142 -6.45 13.46 43.65
C ILE A 142 -7.40 13.77 44.81
N ARG A 143 -7.47 12.89 45.81
CA ARG A 143 -8.28 13.10 47.01
C ARG A 143 -7.78 14.29 47.83
N SER A 144 -6.46 14.42 48.06
CA SER A 144 -5.91 15.52 48.85
C SER A 144 -6.10 16.88 48.16
N GLU A 145 -5.96 16.95 46.84
CA GLU A 145 -6.25 18.18 46.08
C GLU A 145 -7.74 18.51 46.08
N PHE A 146 -8.62 17.50 45.95
CA PHE A 146 -10.07 17.72 46.05
C PHE A 146 -10.47 18.22 47.44
N GLU A 147 -9.92 17.63 48.50
CA GLU A 147 -10.15 18.08 49.88
C GLU A 147 -9.60 19.49 50.12
N GLY A 148 -8.43 19.81 49.54
CA GLY A 148 -7.85 21.15 49.57
C GLY A 148 -8.78 22.20 48.93
N LEU A 149 -9.25 21.93 47.71
CA LEU A 149 -10.17 22.82 47.00
C LEU A 149 -11.54 22.96 47.71
N VAL A 150 -12.08 21.88 48.27
CA VAL A 150 -13.34 21.90 49.04
C VAL A 150 -13.18 22.73 50.32
N ARG A 151 -12.04 22.58 51.01
CA ARG A 151 -11.75 23.33 52.23
C ARG A 151 -11.58 24.82 51.97
N GLU A 152 -10.94 25.19 50.87
CA GLU A 152 -10.80 26.59 50.45
C GLU A 152 -12.17 27.24 50.17
N LEU A 153 -13.08 26.50 49.53
CA LEU A 153 -14.48 26.92 49.32
C LEU A 153 -15.27 27.08 50.63
N ASP A 154 -15.00 26.25 51.63
CA ASP A 154 -15.68 26.29 52.94
C ASP A 154 -15.09 27.38 53.87
N GLU A 155 -13.77 27.59 53.84
CA GLU A 155 -13.09 28.69 54.56
C GLU A 155 -13.45 30.07 53.99
N GLY A 156 -13.80 30.16 52.71
CA GLY A 156 -14.36 31.37 52.09
C GLY A 156 -15.77 31.75 52.56
N ARG A 157 -16.44 30.92 53.39
CA ARG A 157 -17.77 31.19 53.93
C ARG A 157 -17.66 31.75 55.36
N PRO A 158 -17.84 33.06 55.59
CA PRO A 158 -17.68 33.65 56.92
C PRO A 158 -18.74 33.11 57.88
N ALA A 159 -18.30 32.52 58.99
CA ALA A 159 -19.17 31.93 60.01
C ALA A 159 -19.96 33.01 60.78
N PRO A 160 -21.25 32.76 61.11
CA PRO A 160 -22.11 33.74 61.78
C PRO A 160 -21.64 33.98 63.21
N SER A 161 -21.32 35.23 63.51
CA SER A 161 -20.92 35.76 64.82
C SER A 161 -21.85 35.26 65.95
N ARG A 162 -21.33 34.40 66.85
CA ARG A 162 -21.99 34.07 68.11
C ARG A 162 -21.53 35.05 69.19
N ALA A 163 -22.45 35.88 69.66
CA ALA A 163 -22.25 36.81 70.78
C ALA A 163 -22.10 36.05 72.11
N PRO A 164 -21.27 36.53 73.06
CA PRO A 164 -21.07 35.87 74.34
C PRO A 164 -22.21 36.19 75.32
N SER A 165 -22.82 35.14 75.88
CA SER A 165 -23.76 35.20 76.99
C SER A 165 -23.02 35.50 78.30
N ARG A 166 -23.32 36.67 78.89
CA ARG A 166 -23.06 37.00 80.30
C ARG A 166 -24.19 36.43 81.14
N GLU A 167 -23.87 35.59 82.12
CA GLU A 167 -24.69 35.19 83.26
C GLU A 167 -23.83 34.19 84.03
N GLU A 168 -23.72 34.15 85.35
CA GLU A 168 -24.19 35.01 86.43
C GLU A 168 -23.28 34.56 87.59
N ARG A 169 -22.57 35.50 88.20
CA ARG A 169 -21.82 35.27 89.44
C ARG A 169 -22.86 35.25 90.56
N ASP A 170 -23.11 34.11 91.20
CA ASP A 170 -23.42 34.12 92.63
C ASP A 170 -23.36 32.76 93.33
N ARG A 171 -22.82 32.84 94.55
CA ARG A 171 -22.72 31.88 95.67
C ARG A 171 -21.56 30.89 95.70
#